data_AF-A0A9P0MA78-F1
#
_entry.id   AF-A0A9P0MA78-F1
#
_cell.length_a   1.000
_cell.length_b   1.000
_cell.length_c   1.000
_cell.angle_alpha   90.00
_cell.angle_beta   90.00
_cell.angle_gamma   90.00
#
_symmetry.space_group_name_H-M   'P 1'
#
loop_
_entity.id
_entity.type
_entity.pdbx_description
1 polymer ?
#
loop_
_entity_poly.entity_id
_entity_poly.type
_entity_poly.pdbx_seq_one_letter_code
_entity_poly.pdbx_strand_id
1 'polypeptide(L)'
;MYSQRLEGRCPCIKLPRRQRGISKCEDEEVFLPSSVLIFLDIFSLITSLYCFSIFYDHVAGGDLMHIGFLAYLLSILSSIASFAALSAEDVFYDLRILTDYATQVLVIPSLTIELWTQRGIGSSEVTLISLALGGMAFLFFVAMEYKRRDITDLVVLLNVIFIVLANLACTEDRLLLYSLTAYIIFAVAYVATKRHSSDNPTLDNIFHVAMSIVLLLTLIDLEPSSYKPTPINWLVGEDQ
;
A
#
# COMPACT_ATOMS: atom_id res chain seq x y z
N MET A 1 15.73 1.57 54.72
CA MET A 1 15.24 2.70 53.90
C MET A 1 14.66 2.13 52.63
N TYR A 2 13.33 2.07 52.54
CA TYR A 2 12.58 1.56 51.39
C TYR A 2 11.49 2.59 51.03
N SER A 3 11.27 2.75 49.72
CA SER A 3 9.99 3.09 49.06
C SER A 3 9.36 4.46 49.31
N GLN A 4 9.05 5.16 48.20
CA GLN A 4 7.96 6.14 47.92
C GLN A 4 8.46 7.09 46.79
N ARG A 5 7.79 7.37 45.66
CA ARG A 5 6.36 7.35 45.29
C ARG A 5 6.19 7.04 43.79
N LEU A 6 5.31 6.08 43.48
CA LEU A 6 4.42 6.16 42.33
C LEU A 6 3.23 7.02 42.76
N GLU A 7 2.78 7.97 41.94
CA GLU A 7 1.37 8.41 41.95
C GLU A 7 1.05 9.12 40.63
N GLY A 8 0.01 8.63 39.95
CA GLY A 8 -0.42 9.13 38.63
C GLY A 8 -0.89 8.05 37.64
N ARG A 9 -1.52 6.95 38.11
CA ARG A 9 -2.26 6.02 37.24
C ARG A 9 -3.75 6.37 37.26
N CYS A 10 -4.31 6.74 36.10
CA CYS A 10 -5.68 6.33 35.77
C CYS A 10 -5.64 4.93 35.13
N PRO A 11 -6.65 4.08 35.37
CA PRO A 11 -6.51 2.63 35.30
C PRO A 11 -6.59 2.12 33.86
N CYS A 12 -5.55 1.43 33.41
CA CYS A 12 -5.66 0.49 32.30
C CYS A 12 -6.70 -0.57 32.69
N ILE A 13 -7.90 -0.49 32.10
CA ILE A 13 -8.86 -1.58 32.09
C ILE A 13 -8.16 -2.77 31.43
N LYS A 14 -7.70 -3.73 32.24
CA LYS A 14 -7.23 -5.02 31.74
C LYS A 14 -8.44 -5.78 31.23
N LEU A 15 -8.60 -5.86 29.92
CA LEU A 15 -9.49 -6.83 29.29
C LEU A 15 -9.03 -8.26 29.66
N PRO A 16 -9.96 -9.18 29.93
CA PRO A 16 -9.63 -10.50 30.43
C PRO A 16 -8.92 -11.32 29.35
N ARG A 17 -7.69 -11.75 29.68
CA ARG A 17 -6.95 -12.77 28.94
C ARG A 17 -7.80 -14.05 28.88
N ARG A 18 -8.45 -14.30 27.75
CA ARG A 18 -8.88 -15.64 27.36
C ARG A 18 -7.89 -16.18 26.35
N GLN A 19 -7.03 -17.07 26.84
CA GLN A 19 -6.09 -17.89 26.09
C GLN A 19 -6.80 -18.70 25.00
N ARG A 20 -6.26 -18.70 23.79
CA ARG A 20 -5.93 -19.94 23.07
C ARG A 20 -4.55 -19.75 22.44
N GLY A 21 -3.70 -20.74 22.66
CA GLY A 21 -2.27 -20.69 22.38
C GLY A 21 -1.98 -20.38 20.92
N ILE A 22 -1.30 -19.27 20.71
CA ILE A 22 -0.32 -19.13 19.65
C ILE A 22 0.95 -18.78 20.43
N SER A 23 1.98 -19.57 20.20
CA SER A 23 3.34 -19.33 20.68
C SER A 23 3.65 -17.84 20.65
N LYS A 24 4.30 -17.32 21.70
CA LYS A 24 5.09 -16.10 21.56
C LYS A 24 5.97 -16.29 20.32
N CYS A 25 5.60 -15.67 19.20
CA CYS A 25 6.61 -15.27 18.24
C CYS A 25 7.45 -14.29 19.04
N GLU A 26 8.64 -14.71 19.43
CA GLU A 26 9.68 -13.74 19.72
C GLU A 26 9.71 -12.84 18.49
N ASP A 27 9.42 -11.56 18.67
CA ASP A 27 9.61 -10.56 17.63
C ASP A 27 11.12 -10.57 17.36
N GLU A 28 11.58 -11.42 16.44
CA GLU A 28 12.93 -11.36 15.91
C GLU A 28 13.07 -9.96 15.32
N GLU A 29 13.79 -9.09 16.03
CA GLU A 29 14.12 -7.77 15.53
C GLU A 29 14.98 -7.94 14.29
N VAL A 30 14.34 -7.87 13.12
CA VAL A 30 15.04 -7.84 11.83
C VAL A 30 15.81 -6.53 11.79
N PHE A 31 17.10 -6.61 12.08
CA PHE A 31 18.01 -5.47 12.03
C PHE A 31 18.50 -5.28 10.59
N LEU A 32 18.01 -4.24 9.93
CA LEU A 32 18.58 -3.76 8.67
C LEU A 32 19.55 -2.60 8.94
N PRO A 33 20.71 -2.55 8.27
CA PRO A 33 21.62 -1.42 8.40
C PRO A 33 20.95 -0.14 7.85
N SER A 34 21.24 1.01 8.46
CA SER A 34 20.61 2.29 8.12
C SER A 34 20.77 2.68 6.65
N SER A 35 21.88 2.32 6.02
CA SER A 35 22.11 2.54 4.58
C SER A 35 21.14 1.76 3.70
N VAL A 36 20.74 0.56 4.10
CA VAL A 36 19.74 -0.25 3.39
C VAL A 36 18.36 0.37 3.56
N LEU A 37 18.00 0.83 4.77
CA LEU A 37 16.71 1.51 4.99
C LEU A 37 16.56 2.75 4.09
N ILE A 38 17.58 3.60 4.03
CA ILE A 38 17.61 4.78 3.14
C ILE A 38 17.46 4.37 1.68
N PHE A 39 18.16 3.32 1.24
CA PHE A 39 18.06 2.83 -0.14
C PHE A 39 16.64 2.35 -0.47
N LEU A 40 15.97 1.63 0.44
CA LEU A 40 14.61 1.14 0.23
C LEU A 40 13.59 2.28 0.14
N ASP A 41 13.76 3.33 0.95
CA ASP A 41 12.88 4.51 0.90
C ASP A 41 13.06 5.29 -0.40
N ILE A 42 14.31 5.51 -0.82
CA ILE A 42 14.63 6.15 -2.11
C ILE A 42 14.09 5.32 -3.27
N PHE A 43 14.29 4.00 -3.25
CA PHE A 43 13.76 3.11 -4.26
C PHE A 43 12.23 3.23 -4.34
N SER A 44 11.54 3.14 -3.21
CA SER A 44 10.08 3.22 -3.15
C SER A 44 9.54 4.55 -3.68
N LEU A 45 10.20 5.65 -3.35
CA LEU A 45 9.87 6.99 -3.85
C LEU A 45 10.06 7.10 -5.36
N ILE A 46 11.23 6.72 -5.87
CA ILE A 46 11.56 6.79 -7.30
C ILE A 46 10.61 5.92 -8.11
N THR A 47 10.35 4.69 -7.65
CA THR A 47 9.41 3.77 -8.32
C THR A 47 8.00 4.35 -8.33
N SER A 48 7.53 4.93 -7.22
CA SER A 48 6.19 5.53 -7.16
C SER A 48 6.05 6.74 -8.11
N LEU A 49 7.08 7.59 -8.18
CA LEU A 49 7.13 8.72 -9.12
C LEU A 49 7.18 8.25 -10.58
N TYR A 50 7.99 7.25 -10.87
CA TYR A 50 8.07 6.65 -12.20
C TYR A 50 6.72 6.08 -12.64
N CYS A 51 6.07 5.29 -11.78
CA CYS A 51 4.76 4.73 -12.10
C CYS A 51 3.69 5.82 -12.28
N PHE A 52 3.72 6.87 -11.45
CA PHE A 52 2.82 8.01 -11.60
C PHE A 52 3.00 8.71 -12.94
N SER A 53 4.25 8.97 -13.36
CA SER A 53 4.54 9.63 -14.64
C SER A 53 3.98 8.82 -15.81
N ILE A 54 4.28 7.52 -15.86
CA ILE A 54 3.80 6.63 -16.92
C ILE A 54 2.27 6.53 -16.91
N PHE A 55 1.66 6.41 -15.72
CA PHE A 55 0.21 6.38 -15.61
C PHE A 55 -0.44 7.68 -16.13
N TYR A 56 0.08 8.84 -15.73
CA TYR A 56 -0.44 10.14 -16.16
C TYR A 56 -0.34 10.32 -17.68
N ASP A 57 0.81 10.01 -18.26
CA ASP A 57 1.09 10.24 -19.67
C ASP A 57 0.43 9.20 -20.59
N HIS A 58 0.38 7.93 -20.17
CA HIS A 58 0.03 6.81 -21.07
C HIS A 58 -1.29 6.10 -20.74
N VAL A 59 -1.78 6.16 -19.50
CA VAL A 59 -3.04 5.51 -19.11
C VAL A 59 -4.15 6.53 -18.97
N ALA A 60 -3.91 7.62 -18.25
CA ALA A 60 -4.87 8.68 -18.01
C ALA A 60 -4.92 9.73 -19.14
N GLY A 61 -3.92 9.76 -20.02
CA GLY A 61 -3.86 10.69 -21.16
C GLY A 61 -3.92 12.16 -20.74
N GLY A 62 -3.38 12.50 -19.57
CA GLY A 62 -3.42 13.85 -19.00
C GLY A 62 -4.74 14.25 -18.31
N ASP A 63 -5.72 13.35 -18.21
CA ASP A 63 -6.90 13.57 -17.35
C ASP A 63 -6.52 13.26 -15.90
N LEU A 64 -6.92 14.12 -14.94
CA LEU A 64 -6.66 13.94 -13.50
C LEU A 64 -7.82 13.27 -12.76
N MET A 65 -8.94 13.01 -13.43
CA MET A 65 -10.17 12.48 -12.82
C MET A 65 -10.13 10.96 -12.58
N HIS A 66 -9.06 10.27 -12.98
CA HIS A 66 -8.91 8.82 -12.78
C HIS A 66 -8.73 8.46 -11.30
N ILE A 67 -9.46 7.44 -10.85
CA ILE A 67 -9.37 6.97 -9.46
C ILE A 67 -7.99 6.37 -9.17
N GLY A 68 -7.32 5.84 -10.20
CA GLY A 68 -5.94 5.38 -10.12
C GLY A 68 -4.95 6.40 -9.55
N PHE A 69 -5.17 7.71 -9.72
CA PHE A 69 -4.28 8.74 -9.15
C PHE A 69 -4.15 8.66 -7.64
N LEU A 70 -5.23 8.28 -6.94
CA LEU A 70 -5.23 8.17 -5.50
C LEU A 70 -4.19 7.14 -5.03
N ALA A 71 -4.06 6.01 -5.74
CA ALA A 71 -3.10 4.96 -5.42
C ALA A 71 -1.64 5.45 -5.48
N TYR A 72 -1.29 6.14 -6.57
CA TYR A 72 0.06 6.64 -6.79
C TYR A 72 0.40 7.80 -5.85
N LEU A 73 -0.55 8.73 -5.64
CA LEU A 73 -0.36 9.87 -4.74
C LEU A 73 -0.14 9.41 -3.30
N LEU A 74 -0.94 8.47 -2.80
CA LEU A 74 -0.78 7.92 -1.46
C LEU A 74 0.56 7.22 -1.28
N SER A 75 1.03 6.50 -2.30
CA SER A 75 2.33 5.81 -2.28
C SER A 75 3.50 6.79 -2.28
N ILE A 76 3.40 7.90 -3.04
CA ILE A 76 4.39 9.00 -3.02
C ILE A 76 4.40 9.66 -1.64
N LEU A 77 3.24 10.05 -1.10
CA LEU A 77 3.13 10.67 0.22
C LEU A 77 3.67 9.77 1.33
N SER A 78 3.38 8.47 1.26
CA SER A 78 3.90 7.49 2.21
C SER A 78 5.42 7.35 2.13
N SER A 79 5.99 7.37 0.92
CA SER A 79 7.45 7.33 0.72
C SER A 79 8.13 8.62 1.22
N ILE A 80 7.51 9.79 0.98
CA ILE A 80 8.00 11.08 1.51
C ILE A 80 7.93 11.12 3.04
N ALA A 81 6.82 10.67 3.63
CA ALA A 81 6.67 10.62 5.08
C ALA A 81 7.70 9.70 5.74
N SER A 82 8.01 8.56 5.09
CA SER A 82 9.06 7.63 5.53
C SER A 82 10.45 8.26 5.43
N PHE A 83 10.75 8.94 4.32
CA PHE A 83 12.01 9.66 4.16
C PHE A 83 12.18 10.81 5.16
N ALA A 84 11.10 11.55 5.43
CA ALA A 84 11.11 12.67 6.38
C ALA A 84 11.44 12.21 7.81
N ALA A 85 11.05 11.00 8.19
CA ALA A 85 11.38 10.41 9.48
C ALA A 85 12.91 10.27 9.70
N LEU A 86 13.71 10.10 8.64
CA LEU A 86 15.18 10.05 8.74
C LEU A 86 15.79 11.42 9.10
N SER A 87 15.05 12.51 8.90
CA SER A 87 15.53 13.89 9.09
C SER A 87 14.89 14.60 10.29
N ALA A 88 13.64 14.26 10.62
CA ALA A 88 12.85 14.87 11.69
C ALA A 88 11.86 13.83 12.26
N GLU A 89 12.36 12.91 13.09
CA GLU A 89 11.65 11.72 13.60
C GLU A 89 10.27 12.04 14.21
N ASP A 90 10.11 13.18 14.88
CA ASP A 90 8.87 13.52 15.61
C ASP A 90 7.86 14.34 14.80
N VAL A 91 8.28 15.09 13.79
CA VAL A 91 7.41 16.11 13.14
C VAL A 91 6.40 15.48 12.19
N PHE A 92 6.75 14.34 11.58
CA PHE A 92 5.93 13.68 10.55
C PHE A 92 5.37 12.33 10.99
N TYR A 93 5.47 12.00 12.29
CA TYR A 93 5.04 10.71 12.81
C TYR A 93 3.54 10.43 12.54
N ASP A 94 2.66 11.39 12.83
CA ASP A 94 1.22 11.24 12.59
C ASP A 94 0.90 11.14 11.09
N LEU A 95 1.60 11.91 10.25
CA LEU A 95 1.45 11.85 8.80
C LEU A 95 1.88 10.49 8.25
N ARG A 96 2.93 9.89 8.81
CA ARG A 96 3.39 8.54 8.46
C ARG A 96 2.34 7.51 8.83
N ILE A 97 1.79 7.54 10.05
CA ILE A 97 0.73 6.59 10.44
C ILE A 97 -0.49 6.73 9.53
N LEU A 98 -0.88 7.97 9.23
CA LEU A 98 -2.03 8.26 8.37
C LEU A 98 -1.82 7.73 6.95
N THR A 99 -0.68 8.04 6.34
CA THR A 99 -0.36 7.62 4.97
C THR A 99 -0.11 6.12 4.88
N ASP A 100 0.48 5.50 5.90
CA ASP A 100 0.65 4.05 5.98
C ASP A 100 -0.69 3.32 5.99
N TYR A 101 -1.62 3.77 6.84
CA TYR A 101 -2.95 3.17 6.90
C TYR A 101 -3.77 3.46 5.62
N ALA A 102 -3.66 4.67 5.05
CA ALA A 102 -4.26 4.99 3.75
C ALA A 102 -3.77 4.02 2.66
N THR A 103 -2.47 3.71 2.66
CA THR A 103 -1.85 2.77 1.70
C THR A 103 -2.46 1.38 1.82
N GLN A 104 -2.73 0.92 3.04
CA GLN A 104 -3.34 -0.39 3.30
C GLN A 104 -4.80 -0.48 2.83
N VAL A 105 -5.59 0.59 2.98
CA VAL A 105 -7.05 0.52 2.77
C VAL A 105 -7.54 1.20 1.49
N LEU A 106 -6.74 2.03 0.82
CA LEU A 106 -7.19 2.81 -0.35
C LEU A 106 -6.44 2.50 -1.64
N VAL A 107 -5.16 2.10 -1.60
CA VAL A 107 -4.36 1.90 -2.82
C VAL A 107 -4.92 0.77 -3.68
N ILE A 108 -5.07 -0.44 -3.10
CA ILE A 108 -5.57 -1.60 -3.85
C ILE A 108 -7.00 -1.39 -4.38
N PRO A 109 -7.98 -0.91 -3.58
CA PRO A 109 -9.31 -0.61 -4.12
C PRO A 109 -9.28 0.39 -5.28
N SER A 110 -8.45 1.42 -5.21
CA SER A 110 -8.33 2.43 -6.27
C SER A 110 -7.81 1.81 -7.57
N LEU A 111 -6.75 0.99 -7.47
CA LEU A 111 -6.22 0.25 -8.62
C LEU A 111 -7.23 -0.78 -9.16
N THR A 112 -8.03 -1.40 -8.29
CA THR A 112 -9.04 -2.38 -8.70
C THR A 112 -10.10 -1.73 -9.58
N ILE A 113 -10.61 -0.56 -9.16
CA ILE A 113 -11.60 0.19 -9.93
C ILE A 113 -11.01 0.62 -11.27
N GLU A 114 -9.78 1.14 -11.27
CA GLU A 114 -9.12 1.57 -12.50
C GLU A 114 -8.97 0.39 -13.49
N LEU A 115 -8.44 -0.75 -13.01
CA LEU A 115 -8.29 -1.96 -13.82
C LEU A 115 -9.63 -2.43 -14.39
N TRP A 116 -10.68 -2.49 -13.58
CA TRP A 116 -12.00 -2.92 -14.05
C TRP A 116 -12.60 -1.95 -15.07
N THR A 117 -12.45 -0.65 -14.83
CA THR A 117 -12.98 0.39 -15.72
C THR A 117 -12.26 0.36 -17.07
N GLN A 118 -10.93 0.31 -17.06
CA GLN A 118 -10.09 0.28 -18.27
C GLN A 118 -10.29 -1.01 -19.08
N ARG A 119 -10.50 -2.13 -18.39
CA ARG A 119 -10.70 -3.43 -19.04
C ARG A 119 -12.16 -3.72 -19.41
N GLY A 120 -13.09 -2.83 -19.04
CA GLY A 120 -14.53 -3.00 -19.27
C GLY A 120 -15.10 -4.25 -18.57
N ILE A 121 -14.53 -4.61 -17.42
CA ILE A 121 -14.90 -5.80 -16.67
C ILE A 121 -16.04 -5.42 -15.73
N GLY A 122 -17.27 -5.79 -16.09
CA GLY A 122 -18.44 -5.63 -15.22
C GLY A 122 -18.89 -4.18 -14.98
N SER A 123 -19.83 -4.00 -14.06
CA SER A 123 -20.32 -2.69 -13.64
C SER A 123 -19.37 -2.05 -12.62
N SER A 124 -18.99 -0.79 -12.83
CA SER A 124 -18.16 0.00 -11.92
C SER A 124 -18.77 0.16 -10.52
N GLU A 125 -20.09 -0.02 -10.40
CA GLU A 125 -20.79 0.02 -9.11
C GLU A 125 -20.30 -1.07 -8.14
N VAL A 126 -19.93 -2.24 -8.66
CA VAL A 126 -19.49 -3.38 -7.83
C VAL A 126 -18.11 -3.11 -7.23
N THR A 127 -17.22 -2.49 -7.98
CA THR A 127 -15.86 -2.17 -7.50
C THR A 127 -15.85 -0.97 -6.57
N LEU A 128 -16.78 -0.04 -6.73
CA LEU A 128 -16.98 1.07 -5.79
C LEU A 128 -17.27 0.61 -4.36
N ILE A 129 -17.84 -0.58 -4.17
CA ILE A 129 -18.06 -1.16 -2.83
C ILE A 129 -16.75 -1.32 -2.07
N SER A 130 -15.71 -1.80 -2.75
CA SER A 130 -14.39 -1.99 -2.13
C SER A 130 -13.75 -0.67 -1.72
N LEU A 131 -13.82 0.35 -2.59
CA LEU A 131 -13.32 1.68 -2.29
C LEU A 131 -14.13 2.36 -1.18
N ALA A 132 -15.45 2.18 -1.15
CA ALA A 132 -16.31 2.70 -0.09
C ALA A 132 -15.97 2.06 1.27
N LEU A 133 -15.74 0.74 1.31
CA LEU A 133 -15.30 0.04 2.52
C LEU A 133 -13.93 0.53 2.98
N GLY A 134 -12.97 0.68 2.07
CA GLY A 134 -11.66 1.25 2.35
C GLY A 134 -11.73 2.70 2.86
N GLY A 135 -12.53 3.53 2.21
CA GLY A 135 -12.81 4.91 2.61
C GLY A 135 -13.45 5.00 3.99
N MET A 136 -14.43 4.15 4.28
CA MET A 136 -15.04 4.07 5.61
C MET A 136 -14.04 3.62 6.68
N ALA A 137 -13.17 2.64 6.38
CA ALA A 137 -12.11 2.22 7.28
C ALA A 137 -11.13 3.36 7.57
N PHE A 138 -10.76 4.13 6.54
CA PHE A 138 -9.86 5.27 6.64
C PHE A 138 -10.49 6.43 7.43
N LEU A 139 -11.73 6.81 7.13
CA LEU A 139 -12.44 7.86 7.86
C LEU A 139 -12.65 7.49 9.33
N PHE A 140 -12.94 6.22 9.61
CA PHE A 140 -13.04 5.74 11.00
C PHE A 140 -11.70 5.87 11.72
N PHE A 141 -10.59 5.57 11.04
CA PHE A 141 -9.25 5.76 11.59
C PHE A 141 -8.95 7.24 11.86
N VAL A 142 -9.27 8.14 10.93
CA VAL A 142 -9.10 9.59 11.15
C VAL A 142 -9.94 10.11 12.31
N ALA A 143 -11.18 9.66 12.44
CA ALA A 143 -12.11 10.17 13.45
C ALA A 143 -11.89 9.58 14.85
N MET A 144 -11.46 8.32 14.94
CA MET A 144 -11.38 7.57 16.20
C MET A 144 -9.95 7.18 16.58
N GLU A 145 -8.96 7.50 15.74
CA GLU A 145 -7.54 7.15 15.89
C GLU A 145 -7.31 5.64 16.10
N TYR A 146 -8.24 4.82 15.60
CA TYR A 146 -8.26 3.38 15.84
C TYR A 146 -8.31 2.59 14.53
N LYS A 147 -7.29 1.74 14.31
CA LYS A 147 -7.19 0.84 13.14
C LYS A 147 -8.22 -0.29 13.28
N ARG A 148 -9.25 -0.30 12.41
CA ARG A 148 -10.27 -1.35 12.35
C ARG A 148 -9.78 -2.53 11.50
N ARG A 149 -8.99 -3.42 12.11
CA ARG A 149 -8.40 -4.59 11.46
C ARG A 149 -9.42 -5.45 10.70
N ASP A 150 -10.60 -5.67 11.26
CA ASP A 150 -11.64 -6.49 10.61
C ASP A 150 -12.09 -5.91 9.26
N ILE A 151 -12.16 -4.58 9.16
CA ILE A 151 -12.56 -3.89 7.93
C ILE A 151 -11.39 -3.89 6.93
N THR A 152 -10.16 -3.69 7.40
CA THR A 152 -8.96 -3.80 6.55
C THR A 152 -8.81 -5.20 5.97
N ASP A 153 -8.89 -6.25 6.80
CA ASP A 153 -8.85 -7.67 6.38
C ASP A 153 -9.92 -7.93 5.29
N LEU A 154 -11.14 -7.40 5.49
CA LEU A 154 -12.24 -7.54 4.53
C LEU A 154 -11.93 -6.83 3.21
N VAL A 155 -11.38 -5.61 3.24
CA VAL A 155 -10.98 -4.86 2.04
C VAL A 155 -9.90 -5.62 1.27
N VAL A 156 -8.85 -6.10 1.94
CA VAL A 156 -7.78 -6.88 1.30
C VAL A 156 -8.36 -8.12 0.62
N LEU A 157 -9.15 -8.91 1.36
CA LEU A 157 -9.75 -10.14 0.84
C LEU A 157 -10.69 -9.88 -0.34
N LEU A 158 -11.53 -8.85 -0.25
CA LEU A 158 -12.50 -8.50 -1.29
C LEU A 158 -11.80 -8.14 -2.60
N ASN A 159 -10.71 -7.37 -2.56
CA ASN A 159 -9.97 -7.02 -3.78
C ASN A 159 -9.26 -8.21 -4.41
N VAL A 160 -8.74 -9.15 -3.60
CA VAL A 160 -8.20 -10.42 -4.12
C VAL A 160 -9.30 -11.22 -4.84
N ILE A 161 -10.51 -11.28 -4.26
CA ILE A 161 -11.65 -11.93 -4.93
C ILE A 161 -12.00 -11.20 -6.24
N PHE A 162 -12.05 -9.87 -6.22
CA PHE A 162 -12.37 -9.07 -7.40
C PHE A 162 -11.37 -9.28 -8.54
N ILE A 163 -10.07 -9.31 -8.27
CA ILE A 163 -9.09 -9.55 -9.35
C ILE A 163 -9.13 -10.98 -9.88
N VAL A 164 -9.47 -11.97 -9.05
CA VAL A 164 -9.70 -13.36 -9.50
C VAL A 164 -10.94 -13.41 -10.41
N LEU A 165 -12.05 -12.79 -9.99
CA LEU A 165 -13.26 -12.72 -10.81
C LEU A 165 -13.00 -11.98 -12.14
N ALA A 166 -12.20 -10.91 -12.11
CA ALA A 166 -11.81 -10.18 -13.31
C ALA A 166 -11.01 -11.06 -14.28
N ASN A 167 -10.05 -11.84 -13.78
CA ASN A 167 -9.29 -12.79 -14.60
C ASN A 167 -10.16 -13.90 -15.19
N LEU A 168 -11.17 -14.38 -14.45
CA LEU A 168 -12.13 -15.38 -14.96
C LEU A 168 -13.09 -14.80 -16.02
N ALA A 169 -13.39 -13.51 -15.93
CA ALA A 169 -14.27 -12.82 -16.86
C ALA A 169 -13.55 -12.37 -18.15
N CYS A 170 -12.23 -12.27 -18.15
CA CYS A 170 -11.45 -11.95 -19.34
C CYS A 170 -11.37 -13.13 -20.31
N THR A 171 -11.63 -12.88 -21.60
CA THR A 171 -11.36 -13.81 -22.70
C THR A 171 -9.88 -13.78 -23.11
N GLU A 172 -9.43 -14.86 -23.78
CA GLU A 172 -8.05 -15.39 -23.87
C GLU A 172 -6.89 -14.41 -24.15
N ASP A 173 -7.13 -13.21 -24.67
CA ASP A 173 -6.08 -12.23 -25.01
C ASP A 173 -5.88 -11.10 -23.97
N ARG A 174 -6.58 -11.12 -22.83
CA ARG A 174 -6.55 -10.02 -21.83
C ARG A 174 -6.50 -10.48 -20.37
N LEU A 175 -5.79 -11.56 -20.07
CA LEU A 175 -5.58 -12.00 -18.69
C LEU A 175 -4.75 -10.96 -17.89
N LEU A 176 -5.19 -10.66 -16.67
CA LEU A 176 -4.57 -9.70 -15.75
C LEU A 176 -3.63 -10.43 -14.77
N LEU A 177 -2.64 -11.12 -15.32
CA LEU A 177 -1.73 -11.98 -14.56
C LEU A 177 -0.79 -11.19 -13.64
N TYR A 178 -0.32 -10.02 -14.09
CA TYR A 178 0.57 -9.17 -13.30
C TYR A 178 -0.17 -8.57 -12.11
N SER A 179 -1.41 -8.11 -12.33
CA SER A 179 -2.31 -7.58 -11.30
C SER A 179 -2.72 -8.65 -10.31
N LEU A 180 -3.02 -9.88 -10.76
CA LEU A 180 -3.29 -10.99 -9.86
C LEU A 180 -2.08 -11.27 -8.95
N THR A 181 -0.88 -11.32 -9.54
CA THR A 181 0.37 -11.50 -8.80
C THR A 181 0.59 -10.37 -7.81
N ALA A 182 0.36 -9.12 -8.22
CA ALA A 182 0.45 -7.95 -7.37
C ALA A 182 -0.48 -8.05 -6.15
N TYR A 183 -1.72 -8.51 -6.33
CA TYR A 183 -2.69 -8.56 -5.24
C TYR A 183 -2.37 -9.68 -4.25
N ILE A 184 -1.77 -10.77 -4.73
CA ILE A 184 -1.21 -11.82 -3.87
C ILE A 184 -0.03 -11.27 -3.07
N ILE A 185 0.91 -10.57 -3.71
CA ILE A 185 2.05 -9.92 -3.04
C ILE A 185 1.55 -8.96 -1.97
N PHE A 186 0.57 -8.12 -2.29
CA PHE A 186 -0.05 -7.19 -1.36
C PHE A 186 -0.65 -7.92 -0.15
N ALA A 187 -1.47 -8.95 -0.38
CA ALA A 187 -2.14 -9.67 0.70
C ALA A 187 -1.13 -10.37 1.61
N VAL A 188 -0.09 -10.99 1.05
CA VAL A 188 1.00 -11.62 1.81
C VAL A 188 1.78 -10.58 2.60
N ALA A 189 2.18 -9.47 1.97
CA ALA A 189 2.89 -8.38 2.64
C ALA A 189 2.06 -7.80 3.78
N TYR A 190 0.78 -7.54 3.57
CA TYR A 190 -0.15 -7.07 4.59
C TYR A 190 -0.22 -8.03 5.79
N VAL A 191 -0.46 -9.32 5.54
CA VAL A 191 -0.57 -10.34 6.62
C VAL A 191 0.75 -10.49 7.38
N ALA A 192 1.88 -10.48 6.67
CA ALA A 192 3.20 -10.70 7.25
C ALA A 192 3.72 -9.48 8.04
N THR A 193 3.41 -8.26 7.59
CA THR A 193 4.03 -7.03 8.12
C THR A 193 3.07 -6.14 8.91
N LYS A 194 1.82 -5.99 8.48
CA LYS A 194 0.88 -4.98 9.01
C LYS A 194 -0.23 -5.53 9.88
N ARG A 195 -0.65 -6.78 9.68
CA ARG A 195 -1.80 -7.37 10.39
C ARG A 195 -1.55 -7.58 11.89
N HIS A 196 -0.35 -8.04 12.24
CA HIS A 196 -0.02 -8.47 13.60
C HIS A 196 0.96 -7.55 14.33
N SER A 197 1.76 -6.76 13.61
CA SER A 197 2.78 -5.89 14.22
C SER A 197 2.17 -4.58 14.72
N SER A 198 2.56 -4.17 15.93
CA SER A 198 2.49 -2.78 16.35
C SER A 198 3.72 -2.06 15.80
N ASP A 199 3.51 -1.11 14.88
CA ASP A 199 4.44 -0.08 14.39
C ASP A 199 5.94 -0.48 14.47
N ASN A 200 6.38 -1.39 13.60
CA ASN A 200 7.78 -1.78 13.46
C ASN A 200 8.35 -1.15 12.18
N PRO A 201 9.34 -0.24 12.28
CA PRO A 201 9.84 0.51 11.13
C PRO A 201 10.47 -0.37 10.05
N THR A 202 11.09 -1.50 10.41
CA THR A 202 11.67 -2.43 9.43
C THR A 202 10.56 -3.10 8.61
N LEU A 203 9.48 -3.51 9.26
CA LEU A 203 8.32 -4.13 8.60
C LEU A 203 7.56 -3.13 7.74
N ASP A 204 7.55 -1.86 8.13
CA ASP A 204 7.00 -0.77 7.32
C ASP A 204 7.76 -0.64 6.00
N ASN A 205 9.10 -0.59 6.03
CA ASN A 205 9.90 -0.44 4.81
C ASN A 205 9.75 -1.65 3.88
N ILE A 206 9.64 -2.87 4.42
CA ILE A 206 9.34 -4.08 3.63
C ILE A 206 7.96 -3.93 2.96
N PHE A 207 6.96 -3.44 3.68
CA PHE A 207 5.64 -3.20 3.13
C PHE A 207 5.67 -2.13 2.01
N HIS A 208 6.37 -1.01 2.20
CA HIS A 208 6.50 0.03 1.18
C HIS A 208 7.15 -0.48 -0.10
N VAL A 209 8.21 -1.29 0.01
CA VAL A 209 8.84 -1.93 -1.15
C VAL A 209 7.87 -2.87 -1.85
N ALA A 210 7.11 -3.68 -1.10
CA ALA A 210 6.07 -4.53 -1.67
C ALA A 210 5.01 -3.70 -2.40
N MET A 211 4.59 -2.55 -1.85
CA MET A 211 3.69 -1.62 -2.51
C MET A 211 4.26 -1.06 -3.81
N SER A 212 5.54 -0.71 -3.86
CA SER A 212 6.19 -0.26 -5.09
C SER A 212 6.22 -1.35 -6.17
N ILE A 213 6.44 -2.61 -5.79
CA ILE A 213 6.34 -3.76 -6.69
C ILE A 213 4.89 -3.94 -7.18
N VAL A 214 3.91 -3.80 -6.28
CA VAL A 214 2.48 -3.86 -6.63
C VAL A 214 2.13 -2.81 -7.69
N LEU A 215 2.56 -1.56 -7.48
CA LEU A 215 2.32 -0.47 -8.44
C LEU A 215 2.89 -0.81 -9.81
N LEU A 216 4.16 -1.24 -9.88
CA LEU A 216 4.82 -1.63 -11.12
C LEU A 216 4.06 -2.74 -11.85
N LEU A 217 3.70 -3.81 -11.14
CA LEU A 217 3.02 -4.96 -11.73
C LEU A 217 1.61 -4.57 -12.23
N THR A 218 0.86 -3.78 -11.46
CA THR A 218 -0.45 -3.31 -11.91
C THR A 218 -0.36 -2.35 -13.09
N LEU A 219 0.71 -1.55 -13.16
CA LEU A 219 0.94 -0.64 -14.27
C LEU A 219 1.17 -1.38 -15.58
N ILE A 220 1.91 -2.49 -15.58
CA ILE A 220 2.12 -3.34 -16.78
C ILE A 220 0.78 -3.81 -17.36
N ASP A 221 -0.18 -4.16 -16.50
CA ASP A 221 -1.53 -4.55 -16.93
C ASP A 221 -2.45 -3.36 -17.25
N LEU A 222 -2.09 -2.13 -16.89
CA LEU A 222 -2.81 -0.91 -17.27
C LEU A 222 -2.25 -0.28 -18.55
N GLU A 223 -0.98 -0.52 -18.84
CA GLU A 223 -0.30 0.04 -20.01
C GLU A 223 -0.98 -0.41 -21.32
N PRO A 224 -1.25 0.53 -22.25
CA PRO A 224 -1.74 0.16 -23.57
C PRO A 224 -0.64 -0.61 -24.31
N SER A 225 -1.02 -1.68 -25.02
CA SER A 225 -0.13 -2.57 -25.79
C SER A 225 0.72 -1.87 -26.87
N SER A 226 0.55 -0.57 -27.08
CA SER A 226 1.33 0.28 -27.96
C SER A 226 2.57 0.89 -27.31
N TYR A 227 2.78 0.72 -26.00
CA TYR A 227 3.97 1.23 -25.33
C TYR A 227 5.21 0.48 -25.80
N LYS A 228 5.99 1.13 -26.65
CA LYS A 228 7.41 0.80 -26.84
C LYS A 228 8.15 1.71 -25.86
N PRO A 229 8.92 1.17 -24.90
CA PRO A 229 9.78 2.03 -24.09
C PRO A 229 10.66 2.80 -25.07
N THR A 230 10.51 4.14 -25.09
CA THR A 230 11.44 4.98 -25.83
C THR A 230 12.83 4.67 -25.29
N PRO A 231 13.78 4.21 -26.12
CA PRO A 231 15.13 4.01 -25.65
C PRO A 231 15.61 5.30 -25.01
N ILE A 232 16.32 5.16 -23.90
CA ILE A 232 16.85 6.26 -23.12
C ILE A 232 17.98 6.91 -23.95
N ASN A 233 17.60 7.76 -24.91
CA ASN A 233 18.50 8.42 -25.87
C ASN A 233 19.47 9.41 -25.20
N TRP A 234 19.36 9.64 -23.89
CA TRP A 234 20.32 10.46 -23.14
C TRP A 234 21.44 9.63 -22.47
N LEU A 235 21.32 8.29 -22.44
CA LEU A 235 22.34 7.38 -21.92
C LEU A 235 23.20 6.76 -23.01
N VAL A 236 22.61 6.59 -24.20
CA VAL A 236 23.35 6.29 -25.43
C VAL A 236 23.57 7.64 -26.10
N GLY A 237 24.74 8.23 -25.87
CA GLY A 237 25.18 9.39 -26.65
C GLY A 237 25.32 8.97 -28.11
N GLU A 238 24.22 9.00 -28.86
CA GLU A 238 24.29 9.13 -30.30
C GLU A 238 24.42 10.62 -30.59
N ASP A 239 25.69 11.04 -30.59
CA ASP A 239 26.14 12.24 -31.30
C ASP A 239 25.59 12.18 -32.74
N GLN A 240 25.18 13.36 -33.22
CA GLN A 240 24.77 13.62 -34.60
C GLN A 240 25.78 13.11 -35.64
#